data_AF-A0A9J5YG20-F1
#
_entry.id   AF-A0A9J5YG20-F1
#
_cell.length_a   1.000
_cell.length_b   1.000
_cell.length_c   1.000
_cell.angle_alpha   90.00
_cell.angle_beta   90.00
_cell.angle_gamma   90.00
#
_symmetry.space_group_name_H-M   'P 1'
#
loop_
_entity.id
_entity.type
_entity.pdbx_description
1 polymer ?
#
loop_
_entity_poly.entity_id
_entity_poly.type
_entity_poly.pdbx_seq_one_letter_code
_entity_poly.pdbx_strand_id
1 'polypeptide(L)'
;MEIQKLLLKFKFHILIASTFSIFIFALIYLAPRFLDVVKYFWPLLLSTALFLVAVVLFGWISPPVSEVSGEKTGEGILEFVAGQPEQLQTHLRDLHEHEGDGEDEEGESSKVE
;
A
#
# COMPACT_ATOMS: atom_id res chain seq x y z
N MET A 1 -10.71 51.55 7.72
CA MET A 1 -9.78 50.71 8.53
C MET A 1 -9.30 49.52 7.69
N GLU A 2 -8.37 49.72 6.77
CA GLU A 2 -7.91 48.67 5.84
C GLU A 2 -6.78 47.82 6.41
N ILE A 3 -5.95 48.41 7.28
CA ILE A 3 -4.83 47.75 7.97
C ILE A 3 -5.33 46.59 8.84
N GLN A 4 -6.46 46.76 9.55
CA GLN A 4 -7.03 45.69 10.38
C GLN A 4 -7.52 44.48 9.57
N LYS A 5 -8.04 44.69 8.35
CA LYS A 5 -8.43 43.59 7.43
C LYS A 5 -7.20 42.81 6.96
N LEU A 6 -6.09 43.50 6.71
CA LEU A 6 -4.83 42.88 6.30
C LEU A 6 -4.23 42.02 7.44
N LEU A 7 -4.29 42.52 8.68
CA LEU A 7 -3.84 41.77 9.86
C LEU A 7 -4.68 40.53 10.13
N LEU A 8 -6.01 40.60 9.95
CA LEU A 8 -6.90 39.44 10.08
C LEU A 8 -6.57 38.33 9.08
N LYS A 9 -6.23 38.70 7.84
CA LYS A 9 -5.83 37.78 6.78
C LYS A 9 -4.53 37.03 7.12
N PHE A 10 -3.58 37.69 7.79
CA PHE A 10 -2.30 37.10 8.18
C PHE A 10 -2.27 36.54 9.61
N LYS A 11 -3.34 36.73 10.40
CA LYS A 11 -3.36 36.38 11.84
C LYS A 11 -3.01 34.92 12.07
N PHE A 12 -3.50 34.01 11.22
CA PHE A 12 -3.15 32.60 11.29
C PHE A 12 -1.69 32.33 10.92
N HIS A 13 -1.15 32.98 9.88
CA HIS A 13 0.27 32.81 9.53
C HIS A 13 1.19 33.32 10.65
N ILE A 14 0.86 34.46 11.27
CA ILE A 14 1.61 35.01 12.39
C ILE A 14 1.50 34.09 13.62
N LEU A 15 0.30 33.59 13.92
CA LEU A 15 0.07 32.70 15.05
C LEU A 15 0.77 31.35 14.87
N ILE A 16 0.69 30.76 13.68
CA ILE A 16 1.40 29.52 13.32
C ILE A 16 2.91 29.74 13.41
N ALA A 17 3.44 30.80 12.77
CA ALA A 17 4.87 31.10 12.81
C ALA A 17 5.37 31.36 14.24
N SER A 18 4.60 32.09 15.04
CA SER A 18 4.90 32.35 16.45
C SER A 18 4.91 31.07 17.27
N THR A 19 3.86 30.25 17.16
CA THR A 19 3.75 28.97 17.86
C THR A 19 4.88 28.02 17.46
N PHE A 20 5.19 27.95 16.16
CA PHE A 20 6.27 27.12 15.63
C PHE A 20 7.64 27.60 16.12
N SER A 21 7.88 28.91 16.14
CA SER A 21 9.10 29.50 16.69
C SER A 21 9.26 29.18 18.17
N ILE A 22 8.21 29.35 18.97
CA ILE A 22 8.21 29.00 20.41
C ILE A 22 8.47 27.52 20.60
N PHE A 23 7.85 26.66 19.79
CA PHE A 23 8.07 25.21 19.83
C PHE A 23 9.52 24.83 19.53
N ILE A 24 10.13 25.43 18.50
CA ILE A 24 11.55 25.24 18.18
C ILE A 24 12.43 25.71 19.34
N PHE A 25 12.18 26.90 19.88
CA PHE A 25 12.92 27.41 21.03
C PHE A 25 12.79 26.48 22.24
N ALA A 26 11.59 25.99 22.52
CA ALA A 26 11.34 25.05 23.60
C ALA A 26 12.10 23.73 23.38
N LEU A 27 12.12 23.19 22.16
CA LEU A 27 12.90 21.98 21.84
C LEU A 27 14.40 22.18 22.07
N ILE A 28 14.95 23.32 21.63
CA ILE A 28 16.37 23.63 21.77
C ILE A 28 16.76 23.83 23.24
N TYR A 29 15.96 24.56 24.01
CA TYR A 29 16.28 24.90 25.40
C TYR A 29 15.93 23.81 26.41
N LEU A 30 14.77 23.15 26.24
CA LEU A 30 14.30 22.16 27.20
C LEU A 30 14.99 20.81 27.01
N ALA A 31 15.44 20.52 25.79
CA ALA A 31 16.05 19.23 25.48
C ALA A 31 17.24 19.37 24.53
N PRO A 32 18.41 19.83 25.03
CA PRO A 32 19.66 19.75 24.26
C PRO A 32 19.96 18.30 23.81
N ARG A 33 19.50 17.31 24.59
CA ARG A 33 19.56 15.87 24.27
C ARG A 33 18.61 15.43 23.15
N PHE A 34 17.52 16.15 22.90
CA PHE A 34 16.60 15.80 21.82
C PHE A 34 17.24 16.03 20.46
N LEU A 35 18.13 17.02 20.34
CA LEU A 35 18.95 17.19 19.13
C LEU A 35 19.89 16.01 18.90
N ASP A 36 20.46 15.40 19.96
CA ASP A 36 21.27 14.18 19.84
C ASP A 36 20.43 13.00 19.32
N VAL A 37 19.21 12.85 19.84
CA VAL A 37 18.24 11.84 19.41
C VAL A 37 17.87 12.07 17.94
N VAL A 38 17.48 13.29 17.57
CA VAL A 38 17.16 13.65 16.18
C VAL A 38 18.36 13.41 15.26
N LYS A 39 19.59 13.67 15.70
CA LYS A 39 20.81 13.37 14.93
C LYS A 39 21.01 11.86 14.74
N TYR A 40 20.74 11.06 15.77
CA TYR A 40 20.84 9.60 15.71
C TYR A 40 19.77 8.98 14.80
N PHE A 41 18.55 9.50 14.86
CA PHE A 41 17.42 9.05 14.05
C PHE A 41 17.29 9.78 12.70
N TRP A 42 18.15 10.77 12.43
CA TRP A 42 18.18 11.51 11.16
C TRP A 42 18.21 10.60 9.94
N PRO A 43 19.08 9.57 9.84
CA PRO A 43 19.07 8.66 8.69
C PRO A 43 17.71 7.95 8.49
N LEU A 44 17.05 7.57 9.58
CA LEU A 44 15.73 6.93 9.52
C LEU A 44 14.64 7.91 9.07
N LEU A 45 14.64 9.13 9.64
CA LEU A 45 13.73 10.20 9.26
C LEU A 45 13.93 10.61 7.80
N LEU A 46 15.18 10.73 7.36
CA LEU A 46 15.54 11.08 5.99
C LEU A 46 15.08 9.99 5.01
N SER A 47 15.30 8.73 5.32
CA SER A 47 14.83 7.61 4.50
C SER A 47 13.30 7.58 4.42
N THR A 48 12.62 7.84 5.53
CA THR A 48 11.15 7.88 5.58
C THR A 48 10.61 9.07 4.78
N ALA A 49 11.21 10.25 4.93
CA ALA A 49 10.84 11.43 4.18
C ALA A 49 11.06 11.24 2.67
N LEU A 50 12.21 10.67 2.28
CA LEU A 50 12.50 10.38 0.88
C LEU A 50 11.53 9.34 0.30
N PHE A 51 11.20 8.31 1.07
CA PHE A 51 10.20 7.32 0.70
C PHE A 51 8.81 7.97 0.51
N LEU A 52 8.36 8.80 1.45
CA LEU A 52 7.08 9.51 1.32
C LEU A 52 7.07 10.46 0.13
N VAL A 53 8.16 11.18 -0.10
CA VAL A 53 8.32 12.03 -1.30
C VAL A 53 8.22 11.18 -2.57
N ALA A 54 8.87 10.02 -2.61
CA ALA A 54 8.76 9.09 -3.73
C ALA A 54 7.32 8.59 -3.92
N VAL A 55 6.62 8.21 -2.85
CA VAL A 55 5.21 7.77 -2.89
C VAL A 55 4.30 8.89 -3.40
N VAL A 56 4.48 10.12 -2.91
CA VAL A 56 3.70 11.30 -3.34
C VAL A 56 4.00 11.63 -4.79
N LEU A 57 5.28 11.62 -5.20
CA LEU A 57 5.67 11.81 -6.60
C LEU A 57 5.07 10.73 -7.48
N PHE A 58 5.10 9.46 -7.08
CA PHE A 58 4.51 8.37 -7.84
C PHE A 58 3.00 8.52 -7.97
N GLY A 59 2.32 8.91 -6.89
CA GLY A 59 0.89 9.24 -6.93
C GLY A 59 0.55 10.46 -7.77
N TRP A 60 1.44 11.47 -7.81
CA TRP A 60 1.22 12.69 -8.57
C TRP A 60 1.58 12.56 -10.05
N ILE A 61 2.64 11.82 -10.39
CA ILE A 61 3.04 11.50 -11.76
C ILE A 61 2.16 10.39 -12.35
N SER A 62 1.51 9.57 -11.52
CA SER A 62 0.56 8.58 -12.00
C SER A 62 -0.53 9.30 -12.79
N PRO A 63 -0.80 8.89 -14.05
CA PRO A 63 -1.96 9.38 -14.77
C PRO A 63 -3.19 9.18 -13.89
N PRO A 64 -4.15 10.14 -13.90
CA PRO A 64 -5.41 9.93 -13.20
C PRO A 64 -5.98 8.62 -13.72
N VAL A 65 -6.12 7.66 -12.82
CA VAL A 65 -6.82 6.41 -13.09
C VAL A 65 -8.19 6.83 -13.57
N SER A 66 -8.45 6.64 -14.87
CA SER A 66 -9.80 6.73 -15.42
C SER A 66 -10.66 5.86 -14.51
N GLU A 67 -11.72 6.45 -13.96
CA GLU A 67 -12.46 5.98 -12.77
C GLU A 67 -12.96 4.52 -12.88
N VAL A 68 -12.91 3.93 -14.08
CA VAL A 68 -13.17 2.53 -14.42
C VAL A 68 -12.10 1.54 -13.93
N SER A 69 -10.87 1.98 -13.60
CA SER A 69 -9.77 1.06 -13.22
C SER A 69 -9.35 1.15 -11.75
N GLY A 70 -9.90 2.08 -10.98
CA GLY A 70 -9.58 2.27 -9.56
C GLY A 70 -10.23 1.22 -8.66
N GLU A 71 -11.47 0.85 -8.98
CA GLU A 71 -12.19 -0.24 -8.31
C GLU A 71 -11.46 -1.58 -8.48
N LYS A 72 -11.07 -1.93 -9.72
CA LYS A 72 -10.41 -3.22 -10.01
C LYS A 72 -9.00 -3.40 -9.45
N THR A 73 -8.28 -2.30 -9.20
CA THR A 73 -6.87 -2.39 -8.75
C THR A 73 -6.78 -2.80 -7.28
N GLY A 74 -7.75 -2.41 -6.45
CA GLY A 74 -7.87 -2.89 -5.07
C GLY A 74 -8.44 -4.30 -4.98
N GLU A 75 -9.36 -4.65 -5.88
CA GLU A 75 -9.97 -5.98 -5.97
C GLU A 75 -8.93 -7.07 -6.31
N GLY A 76 -7.95 -6.79 -7.17
CA GLY A 76 -6.89 -7.75 -7.47
C GLY A 76 -6.00 -8.13 -6.26
N ILE A 77 -5.83 -7.24 -5.29
CA ILE A 77 -5.09 -7.56 -4.04
C ILE A 77 -6.00 -8.29 -3.05
N LEU A 78 -7.27 -7.90 -2.97
CA LEU A 78 -8.25 -8.59 -2.14
C LEU A 78 -8.49 -10.02 -2.61
N GLU A 79 -8.56 -10.27 -3.92
CA GLU A 79 -8.73 -11.60 -4.50
C GLU A 79 -7.47 -12.47 -4.36
N PHE A 80 -6.28 -11.86 -4.42
CA PHE A 80 -5.02 -12.55 -4.12
C PHE A 80 -4.90 -12.99 -2.65
N VAL A 81 -5.38 -12.18 -1.70
CA VAL A 81 -5.37 -12.52 -0.26
C VAL A 81 -6.54 -13.43 0.12
N ALA A 82 -7.71 -13.24 -0.50
CA ALA A 82 -8.87 -14.10 -0.29
C ALA A 82 -8.64 -15.52 -0.81
N GLY A 83 -7.68 -15.69 -1.74
CA GLY A 83 -7.21 -16.97 -2.25
C GLY A 83 -8.33 -17.75 -2.91
N GLN A 84 -8.51 -17.61 -4.23
CA GLN A 84 -9.55 -18.29 -5.02
C GLN A 84 -9.72 -19.78 -4.66
N PRO A 85 -10.70 -20.16 -3.81
CA PRO A 85 -10.90 -21.55 -3.44
C PRO A 85 -11.48 -22.37 -4.59
N GLU A 86 -12.07 -21.73 -5.62
CA GLU A 86 -12.69 -22.40 -6.76
C GLU A 86 -11.67 -22.89 -7.80
N GLN A 87 -10.56 -22.17 -7.99
CA GLN A 87 -9.48 -22.60 -8.88
C GLN A 87 -8.69 -23.78 -8.29
N LEU A 88 -8.51 -23.80 -6.97
CA LEU A 88 -7.86 -24.93 -6.29
C LEU A 88 -8.74 -26.19 -6.32
N GLN A 89 -10.06 -26.02 -6.16
CA GLN A 89 -11.01 -27.14 -6.21
C GLN A 89 -11.18 -27.74 -7.60
N THR A 90 -11.19 -26.93 -8.66
CA THR A 90 -11.22 -27.44 -10.04
C THR A 90 -9.92 -28.15 -10.41
N HIS A 91 -8.76 -27.62 -9.98
CA HIS A 91 -7.47 -28.29 -10.22
C HIS A 91 -7.31 -29.61 -9.45
N LEU A 92 -7.82 -29.71 -8.22
CA LEU A 92 -7.85 -30.97 -7.47
C LEU A 92 -8.88 -31.97 -8.01
N ARG A 93 -9.96 -31.49 -8.61
CA ARG A 93 -11.00 -32.34 -9.23
C ARG A 93 -10.54 -32.94 -10.55
N ASP A 94 -9.78 -32.19 -11.36
CA ASP A 94 -9.13 -32.72 -12.58
C ASP A 94 -8.03 -33.74 -12.26
N LEU A 95 -7.33 -33.58 -11.13
CA LEU A 95 -6.38 -34.58 -10.62
C LEU A 95 -7.07 -35.87 -10.13
N HIS A 96 -8.34 -35.79 -9.71
CA HIS A 96 -9.11 -36.93 -9.22
C HIS A 96 -9.90 -37.66 -10.31
N GLU A 97 -10.24 -37.00 -11.43
CA GLU A 97 -10.88 -37.64 -12.59
C GLU A 97 -9.88 -38.40 -13.50
N HIS A 98 -8.57 -38.26 -13.30
CA HIS A 98 -7.55 -38.99 -14.08
C HIS A 98 -7.05 -40.28 -13.42
N GLU A 99 -7.55 -40.65 -12.24
CA GLU A 99 -7.17 -41.85 -11.49
C GLU A 99 -8.35 -42.85 -11.38
N GLY A 100 -9.11 -43.03 -12.47
CA GLY A 100 -10.32 -43.85 -12.42
C GLY A 100 -10.81 -44.47 -13.73
N ASP A 101 -9.98 -44.57 -14.77
CA ASP A 101 -10.36 -45.28 -16.00
C ASP A 101 -9.16 -46.02 -16.61
N GLY A 102 -9.19 -47.35 -16.51
CA GLY A 102 -8.09 -48.27 -16.77
C GLY A 102 -7.99 -49.20 -15.57
N GLU A 103 -8.69 -50.31 -15.54
CA GLU A 103 -8.51 -51.50 -16.38
C GLU A 103 -9.89 -52.15 -16.55
N ASP A 104 -10.35 -52.49 -17.75
CA ASP A 104 -10.40 -53.90 -18.18
C ASP A 104 -10.72 -53.97 -19.69
N GLU A 105 -9.69 -54.02 -20.53
CA GLU A 105 -9.77 -54.63 -21.86
C GLU A 105 -8.60 -55.61 -22.02
N GLU A 106 -8.82 -56.89 -21.75
CA GLU A 106 -8.10 -57.97 -22.42
C GLU A 106 -9.14 -58.94 -22.98
N GLY A 107 -9.31 -58.87 -24.31
CA GLY A 107 -10.19 -59.76 -25.05
C GLY A 107 -9.57 -61.13 -25.28
N GLU A 108 -10.42 -62.11 -25.57
CA GLU A 108 -10.08 -63.12 -26.57
C GLU A 108 -11.37 -63.73 -27.14
N SER A 109 -11.60 -63.47 -28.43
CA SER A 109 -12.58 -64.19 -29.24
C SER A 109 -11.81 -65.15 -30.14
N SER A 110 -11.90 -66.46 -29.89
CA SER A 110 -11.84 -67.48 -30.97
C SER A 110 -12.31 -68.86 -30.52
N LYS A 111 -13.60 -69.12 -30.76
CA LYS A 111 -14.17 -70.23 -31.55
C LYS A 111 -13.32 -71.51 -31.87
N VAL A 112 -14.03 -72.64 -31.76
CA VAL A 112 -14.01 -73.92 -32.54
C VAL A 112 -13.30 -75.15 -31.93
N GLU A 113 -14.14 -76.19 -31.77
CA GLU A 113 -13.92 -77.66 -31.67
C GLU A 113 -13.41 -78.29 -30.36
#